data_AF-A0A2C9M142-F1
#
_entry.id   AF-A0A2C9M142-F1
#
_cell.length_a   1.000
_cell.length_b   1.000
_cell.length_c   1.000
_cell.angle_alpha   90.00
_cell.angle_beta   90.00
_cell.angle_gamma   90.00
#
_symmetry.space_group_name_H-M   'P 1'
#
loop_
_entity.id
_entity.type
_entity.pdbx_description
1 polymer ?
#
loop_
_entity_poly.entity_id
_entity_poly.type
_entity_poly.pdbx_seq_one_letter_code
_entity_poly.pdbx_strand_id
1 'polypeptide(L)'
;MENWFLLNRKVLQHLGIDLSEETIRSLANCKQNVIEKVLIVLRYQIDKYIEKYGAKFKARNNAAKSIEVILNTAQDLRYDEANTLTNQKSLAHSPVNAPVSDNVPRAMLNEKIMECRAKDETMQILTLKINKMEQLLQLKDKKIQQLEKQLEESNAKF
;
A
#
# COMPACT_ATOMS: atom_id res chain seq x y z
N MET A 1 17.12 -12.31 -22.91
CA MET A 1 17.02 -13.51 -22.03
C MET A 1 18.03 -13.49 -20.89
N GLU A 2 19.28 -13.07 -21.10
CA GLU A 2 20.33 -13.05 -20.06
C GLU A 2 19.92 -12.36 -18.75
N ASN A 3 19.22 -11.22 -18.81
CA ASN A 3 18.72 -10.54 -17.61
C ASN A 3 17.81 -11.44 -16.76
N TRP A 4 16.95 -12.25 -17.39
CA TRP A 4 16.07 -13.18 -16.67
C TRP A 4 16.85 -14.33 -16.03
N PHE A 5 17.90 -14.83 -16.69
CA PHE A 5 18.79 -15.84 -16.10
C PHE A 5 19.58 -15.27 -14.92
N LEU A 6 20.09 -14.05 -15.06
CA LEU A 6 20.81 -13.37 -13.99
C LEU A 6 19.89 -13.12 -12.79
N LEU A 7 18.67 -12.64 -13.04
CA LEU A 7 17.66 -12.45 -12.02
C LEU A 7 17.29 -13.78 -11.33
N ASN A 8 17.11 -14.86 -12.11
CA ASN A 8 16.84 -16.19 -11.55
C ASN A 8 17.94 -16.62 -10.58
N ARG A 9 19.21 -16.56 -11.02
CA ARG A 9 20.37 -16.97 -10.22
C ARG A 9 20.62 -16.08 -9.00
N LYS A 10 20.57 -14.76 -9.16
CA LYS A 10 20.98 -13.80 -8.11
C LYS A 10 19.87 -13.47 -7.13
N VAL A 11 18.62 -13.51 -7.55
CA VAL A 11 17.49 -13.04 -6.74
C VAL A 11 16.51 -14.17 -6.50
N LEU A 12 15.90 -14.72 -7.55
CA LEU A 12 14.77 -15.65 -7.38
C LEU A 12 15.17 -16.93 -6.65
N GLN A 13 16.33 -17.51 -6.96
CA GLN A 13 16.84 -18.70 -6.25
C GLN A 13 17.07 -18.44 -4.75
N HIS A 14 17.43 -17.22 -4.37
CA HIS A 14 17.59 -16.84 -2.95
C HIS A 14 16.24 -16.67 -2.24
N LEU A 15 15.17 -16.38 -3.00
CA LEU A 15 13.78 -16.44 -2.52
C LEU A 15 13.19 -17.86 -2.61
N GLY A 16 13.97 -18.88 -2.99
CA GLY A 16 13.51 -20.25 -3.13
C GLY A 16 12.63 -20.50 -4.36
N ILE A 17 12.78 -19.68 -5.40
CA ILE A 17 12.09 -19.79 -6.68
C ILE A 17 13.12 -20.16 -7.73
N ASP A 18 12.94 -21.30 -8.40
CA ASP A 18 13.78 -21.70 -9.52
C ASP A 18 12.95 -21.79 -10.79
N LEU A 19 13.23 -20.89 -11.74
CA LEU A 19 12.54 -20.85 -13.01
C LEU A 19 13.25 -21.74 -14.03
N SER A 20 12.49 -22.64 -14.66
CA SER A 20 12.98 -23.44 -15.78
C SER A 20 13.36 -22.56 -16.98
N GLU A 21 14.24 -23.06 -17.83
CA GLU A 21 14.67 -22.38 -19.06
C GLU A 21 13.48 -22.10 -20.00
N GLU A 22 12.51 -23.02 -20.06
CA GLU A 22 11.28 -22.87 -20.83
C GLU A 22 10.38 -21.74 -20.28
N THR A 23 10.28 -21.64 -18.96
CA THR A 23 9.53 -20.56 -18.29
C THR A 23 10.21 -19.22 -18.56
N ILE A 24 11.54 -19.15 -18.47
CA ILE A 24 12.32 -17.93 -18.77
C ILE A 24 12.15 -17.52 -20.24
N ARG A 25 12.18 -18.48 -21.18
CA ARG A 25 11.88 -18.23 -22.60
C ARG A 25 10.46 -17.69 -22.78
N SER A 26 9.48 -18.30 -22.11
CA SER A 26 8.07 -17.87 -22.18
C SER A 26 7.87 -16.47 -21.60
N LEU A 27 8.57 -16.12 -20.52
CA LEU A 27 8.57 -14.77 -19.94
C LEU A 27 9.20 -13.75 -20.88
N ALA A 28 10.36 -14.08 -21.48
CA ALA A 28 11.04 -13.20 -22.43
C ALA A 28 10.20 -12.94 -23.69
N ASN A 29 9.36 -13.91 -24.08
CA ASN A 29 8.42 -13.80 -25.20
C ASN A 29 7.06 -13.22 -24.81
N CYS A 30 6.90 -12.71 -23.58
CA CYS A 30 5.64 -12.15 -23.08
C CYS A 30 4.43 -13.10 -23.23
N LYS A 31 4.64 -14.41 -23.05
CA LYS A 31 3.56 -15.40 -23.12
C LYS A 31 2.54 -15.11 -22.02
N GLN A 32 1.28 -14.96 -22.44
CA GLN A 32 0.15 -14.67 -21.55
C GLN A 32 0.09 -15.64 -20.36
N ASN A 33 -0.29 -15.14 -19.18
CA ASN A 33 -0.47 -15.91 -17.93
C ASN A 33 0.82 -16.44 -17.28
N VAL A 34 1.99 -16.29 -17.90
CA VAL A 34 3.25 -16.83 -17.34
C VAL A 34 3.80 -15.90 -16.26
N ILE A 35 3.80 -14.59 -16.50
CA ILE A 35 4.30 -13.62 -15.51
C ILE A 35 3.42 -13.59 -14.27
N GLU A 36 2.11 -13.72 -14.43
CA GLU A 36 1.12 -13.73 -13.34
C GLU A 36 1.37 -14.92 -12.40
N LYS A 37 1.61 -16.11 -12.95
CA LYS A 37 1.96 -17.30 -12.15
C LYS A 37 3.25 -17.09 -11.36
N VAL A 38 4.27 -16.51 -11.99
CA VAL A 38 5.55 -16.22 -11.31
C VAL A 38 5.38 -15.18 -10.21
N LEU A 39 4.58 -14.13 -10.44
CA LEU A 39 4.32 -13.08 -9.46
C LEU A 39 3.52 -13.58 -8.26
N ILE A 40 2.58 -14.52 -8.46
CA ILE A 40 1.84 -15.16 -7.36
C ILE A 40 2.81 -15.93 -6.46
N VAL A 41 3.69 -16.75 -7.05
CA VAL A 41 4.69 -17.50 -6.29
C VAL A 41 5.68 -16.56 -5.59
N LEU A 42 6.11 -15.50 -6.27
CA LEU A 42 6.98 -14.48 -5.69
C LEU A 42 6.34 -13.80 -4.49
N ARG A 43 5.06 -13.42 -4.61
CA ARG A 43 4.32 -12.79 -3.51
C ARG A 43 4.26 -13.71 -2.30
N TYR A 44 3.93 -14.99 -2.50
CA TYR A 44 3.92 -15.98 -1.43
C TYR A 44 5.28 -16.10 -0.72
N GLN A 45 6.38 -16.16 -1.47
CA GLN A 45 7.72 -16.27 -0.87
C GLN A 45 8.12 -15.02 -0.09
N ILE A 46 7.76 -13.83 -0.58
CA ILE A 46 8.00 -12.57 0.13
C ILE A 46 7.19 -12.52 1.42
N ASP A 47 5.88 -12.84 1.36
CA ASP A 47 5.02 -12.81 2.54
C ASP A 47 5.50 -13.80 3.61
N LYS A 48 5.90 -15.01 3.21
CA LYS A 48 6.52 -16.01 4.09
C LYS A 48 7.82 -15.51 4.72
N TYR A 49 8.66 -14.80 3.96
CA TYR A 49 9.89 -14.23 4.49
C TYR A 49 9.62 -13.08 5.47
N ILE A 50 8.64 -12.22 5.18
CA ILE A 50 8.21 -11.14 6.07
C ILE A 50 7.59 -11.71 7.35
N GLU A 51 6.81 -12.78 7.28
CA GLU A 51 6.27 -13.42 8.49
C GLU A 51 7.40 -13.95 9.39
N LYS A 52 8.39 -14.61 8.78
CA LYS A 52 9.51 -15.23 9.51
C LYS A 52 10.54 -14.23 10.05
N TYR A 53 10.79 -13.14 9.33
CA TYR A 53 11.89 -12.20 9.64
C TYR A 53 11.43 -10.75 9.88
N GLY A 54 10.15 -10.45 9.64
CA GLY A 54 9.61 -9.08 9.69
C GLY A 54 9.60 -8.47 11.08
N ALA A 55 9.47 -9.26 12.15
CA ALA A 55 9.58 -8.76 13.52
C ALA A 55 10.98 -8.17 13.80
N LYS A 56 12.04 -8.84 13.34
CA LYS A 56 13.43 -8.38 13.47
C LYS A 56 13.70 -7.14 12.63
N PHE A 57 13.13 -7.10 11.42
CA PHE A 57 13.25 -5.95 10.52
C PHE A 57 12.51 -4.71 11.06
N LYS A 58 11.29 -4.88 11.59
CA LYS A 58 10.51 -3.83 12.25
C LYS A 58 11.22 -3.30 13.49
N ALA A 59 11.75 -4.18 14.35
CA ALA A 59 12.53 -3.79 15.53
C ALA A 59 13.77 -2.97 15.16
N ARG A 60 14.51 -3.38 14.12
CA ARG A 60 15.70 -2.64 13.65
C ARG A 60 15.36 -1.27 13.08
N ASN A 61 14.28 -1.16 12.29
CA ASN A 61 13.83 0.12 11.75
C ASN A 61 13.27 1.04 12.83
N ASN A 62 12.58 0.50 13.83
CA ASN A 62 12.12 1.28 14.97
C ASN A 62 13.29 1.80 15.80
N ALA A 63 14.31 0.98 16.05
CA ALA A 63 15.54 1.42 16.73
C ALA A 63 16.28 2.52 15.95
N ALA A 64 16.40 2.38 14.63
CA ALA A 64 17.01 3.40 13.77
C ALA A 64 16.22 4.73 13.81
N LYS A 65 14.88 4.67 13.73
CA LYS A 65 14.01 5.85 13.86
C LYS A 65 14.09 6.49 15.24
N SER A 66 14.14 5.69 16.31
CA SER A 66 14.29 6.21 17.67
C SER A 66 15.62 6.95 17.84
N ILE A 67 16.71 6.44 17.25
CA ILE A 67 18.02 7.12 17.27
C ILE A 67 17.96 8.44 16.49
N GLU A 68 17.33 8.47 15.32
CA GLU A 68 17.14 9.69 14.52
C GLU A 68 16.36 10.77 15.28
N VAL A 69 15.26 10.39 15.95
CA VAL A 69 14.48 11.30 16.79
C VAL A 69 15.32 11.85 17.94
N ILE A 70 16.09 11.00 18.63
CA ILE A 70 16.97 11.43 19.73
C ILE A 70 18.03 12.43 19.23
N LEU A 71 18.62 12.19 18.07
CA LEU A 71 19.63 13.09 17.49
C LEU A 71 19.04 14.45 17.10
N ASN A 72 17.85 14.46 16.49
CA ASN A 72 17.17 15.71 16.12
C ASN A 72 16.74 16.50 17.37
N THR A 73 16.17 15.83 18.39
CA THR A 73 15.81 16.48 19.66
C THR A 73 17.05 17.00 20.42
N ALA A 74 18.19 16.29 20.35
CA ALA A 74 19.44 16.76 20.93
C ALA A 74 20.04 17.97 20.19
N GLN A 75 19.77 18.11 18.89
CA GLN A 75 20.13 19.31 18.12
C GLN A 75 19.25 20.51 18.49
N ASP A 76 17.95 20.30 18.69
CA ASP A 76 17.02 21.35 19.11
C ASP A 76 17.37 21.91 20.51
N LEU A 77 17.71 21.03 21.46
CA LEU A 77 18.15 21.44 22.81
C LEU A 77 19.48 22.22 22.80
N ARG A 78 20.30 22.07 21.76
CA ARG A 78 21.56 22.79 21.60
C ARG A 78 21.37 24.20 21.02
N TYR A 79 20.16 24.53 20.57
CA TYR A 79 19.77 25.86 20.06
C TYR A 79 19.11 26.75 21.13
N ASP A 80 18.58 26.17 22.23
CA ASP A 80 17.86 26.92 23.27
C ASP A 80 18.73 27.37 24.48
N GLU A 81 19.94 26.81 24.67
CA GLU A 81 20.85 27.23 25.77
C GLU A 81 21.37 28.68 25.61
N ALA A 82 21.14 29.32 24.46
CA ALA A 82 21.53 30.71 24.21
C ALA A 82 20.49 31.76 24.66
N ASN A 83 19.27 31.39 25.09
CA ASN A 83 18.18 32.37 25.24
C ASN A 83 17.37 32.37 26.56
N THR A 84 17.83 31.73 27.64
CA THR A 84 17.06 31.70 28.92
C THR A 84 17.75 32.39 30.10
N LEU A 85 18.11 33.68 29.94
CA LEU A 85 18.34 34.61 31.05
C LEU A 85 17.24 35.67 31.08
N THR A 86 15.98 35.26 31.27
CA THR A 86 14.86 36.13 31.74
C THR A 86 13.59 35.29 31.87
N ASN A 87 13.38 34.67 33.03
CA ASN A 87 12.18 34.89 33.83
C ASN A 87 12.15 33.96 35.05
N GLN A 88 12.08 34.58 36.22
CA GLN A 88 11.92 33.91 37.51
C GLN A 88 10.44 33.63 37.82
N LYS A 89 10.23 32.49 38.50
CA LYS A 89 9.23 32.18 39.55
C LYS A 89 7.76 31.90 39.16
N SER A 90 7.33 30.65 39.39
CA SER A 90 6.36 30.22 40.44
C SER A 90 6.14 28.69 40.35
N LEU A 91 6.72 27.87 41.25
CA LEU A 91 6.19 27.31 42.53
C LEU A 91 5.02 26.29 42.44
N ALA A 92 5.40 25.00 42.49
CA ALA A 92 4.85 23.83 43.21
C ALA A 92 3.38 23.34 43.00
N HIS A 93 3.20 22.06 42.61
CA HIS A 93 2.66 20.98 43.49
C HIS A 93 2.66 19.55 42.86
N SER A 94 3.23 18.64 43.65
CA SER A 94 3.25 17.16 43.80
C SER A 94 2.52 16.11 42.91
N PRO A 95 2.99 14.83 42.98
CA PRO A 95 2.63 13.71 42.13
C PRO A 95 1.54 12.79 42.73
N VAL A 96 0.69 12.17 41.92
CA VAL A 96 -0.16 11.02 42.32
C VAL A 96 -0.36 10.05 41.14
N ASN A 97 -0.10 8.78 41.42
CA ASN A 97 -0.31 7.60 40.60
C ASN A 97 -1.75 7.47 40.03
N ALA A 98 -1.87 7.11 38.76
CA ALA A 98 -3.03 6.41 38.21
C ALA A 98 -2.55 5.24 37.33
N PRO A 99 -2.92 3.98 37.62
CA PRO A 99 -2.64 2.86 36.75
C PRO A 99 -3.81 2.63 35.76
N VAL A 100 -3.48 2.03 34.62
CA VAL A 100 -4.36 1.29 33.68
C VAL A 100 -5.03 2.08 32.54
N SER A 101 -4.43 1.87 31.35
CA SER A 101 -5.05 1.47 30.07
C SER A 101 -5.62 2.51 29.10
N ASP A 102 -5.20 2.31 27.84
CA ASP A 102 -5.83 2.68 26.57
C ASP A 102 -5.53 4.04 25.92
N ASN A 103 -4.32 4.57 26.12
CA ASN A 103 -3.86 5.71 25.33
C ASN A 103 -3.24 5.20 24.01
N VAL A 104 -4.07 5.06 22.96
CA VAL A 104 -3.57 4.94 21.58
C VAL A 104 -2.61 6.10 21.32
N PRO A 105 -1.34 5.85 20.94
CA PRO A 105 -0.39 6.91 20.66
C PRO A 105 -0.99 7.90 19.65
N ARG A 106 -1.04 9.19 19.99
CA ARG A 106 -1.69 10.23 19.18
C ARG A 106 -1.21 10.25 17.71
N ALA A 107 0.04 9.84 17.48
CA ALA A 107 0.59 9.63 16.15
C ALA A 107 -0.13 8.52 15.35
N MET A 108 -0.43 7.37 15.97
CA MET A 108 -1.15 6.27 15.34
C MET A 108 -2.61 6.64 15.04
N LEU A 109 -3.25 7.42 15.91
CA LEU A 109 -4.59 7.95 15.66
C LEU A 109 -4.60 8.88 14.44
N ASN A 110 -3.64 9.80 14.36
CA ASN A 110 -3.51 10.70 13.21
C ASN A 110 -3.23 9.95 11.90
N GLU A 111 -2.36 8.94 11.93
CA GLU A 111 -2.11 8.05 10.79
C GLU A 111 -3.39 7.35 10.33
N LYS A 112 -4.19 6.81 11.27
CA LYS A 112 -5.47 6.18 10.95
C LYS A 112 -6.50 7.16 10.38
N ILE A 113 -6.54 8.40 10.87
CA ILE A 113 -7.41 9.44 10.31
C ILE A 113 -7.03 9.75 8.86
N MET A 114 -5.74 9.84 8.54
CA MET A 114 -5.27 10.06 7.16
C MET A 114 -5.58 8.87 6.26
N GLU A 115 -5.40 7.65 6.76
CA GLU A 115 -5.76 6.42 6.04
C GLU A 115 -7.27 6.37 5.73
N CYS A 116 -8.13 6.77 6.68
CA CYS A 116 -9.57 6.88 6.45
C CYS A 116 -9.90 7.90 5.35
N ARG A 117 -9.27 9.08 5.37
CA ARG A 117 -9.49 10.09 4.32
C ARG A 117 -9.12 9.59 2.91
N ALA A 118 -7.97 8.91 2.78
CA ALA A 118 -7.55 8.33 1.51
C ALA A 118 -8.53 7.23 1.00
N LYS A 119 -9.10 6.45 1.93
CA LYS A 119 -10.14 5.46 1.59
C LYS A 119 -11.43 6.13 1.14
N ASP A 120 -11.84 7.23 1.78
CA ASP A 120 -13.03 7.99 1.39
C ASP A 120 -12.87 8.60 -0.01
N GLU A 121 -11.69 9.15 -0.32
CA GLU A 121 -11.36 9.64 -1.68
C GLU A 121 -11.44 8.52 -2.72
N THR A 122 -10.88 7.34 -2.40
CA THR A 122 -10.94 6.17 -3.27
C THR A 122 -12.38 5.72 -3.49
N MET A 123 -13.18 5.68 -2.42
CA MET A 123 -14.59 5.31 -2.48
C MET A 123 -15.38 6.28 -3.36
N GLN A 124 -15.13 7.59 -3.23
CA GLN A 124 -15.77 8.60 -4.07
C GLN A 124 -15.46 8.39 -5.56
N ILE A 125 -14.20 8.11 -5.91
CA ILE A 125 -13.79 7.82 -7.30
C ILE A 125 -14.48 6.55 -7.81
N LEU A 126 -14.56 5.50 -6.99
CA LEU A 126 -15.24 4.26 -7.38
C LEU A 126 -16.73 4.48 -7.60
N THR A 127 -17.41 5.24 -6.73
CA THR A 127 -18.83 5.60 -6.90
C THR A 127 -19.06 6.36 -8.20
N LEU A 128 -18.21 7.34 -8.52
CA LEU A 128 -18.29 8.07 -9.79
C LEU A 128 -18.09 7.15 -11.00
N LYS A 129 -17.16 6.18 -10.92
CA LYS A 129 -16.93 5.19 -11.97
C LYS A 129 -18.14 4.26 -12.16
N ILE A 130 -18.72 3.76 -11.07
CA ILE A 130 -19.92 2.92 -11.10
C ILE A 130 -21.05 3.68 -11.80
N ASN A 131 -21.35 4.91 -11.35
CA ASN A 131 -22.39 5.74 -11.95
C ASN A 131 -22.17 5.97 -13.46
N LYS A 132 -20.92 6.21 -13.87
CA LYS A 132 -20.60 6.39 -15.30
C LYS A 132 -20.79 5.11 -16.10
N MET A 133 -20.42 3.97 -15.54
CA MET A 133 -20.63 2.66 -16.17
C MET A 133 -22.12 2.33 -16.29
N GLU A 134 -22.91 2.59 -15.26
CA GLU A 134 -24.36 2.40 -15.29
C GLU A 134 -25.02 3.26 -16.38
N GLN A 135 -24.63 4.53 -16.51
CA GLN A 135 -25.10 5.40 -17.60
C GLN A 135 -24.73 4.83 -18.99
N LEU A 136 -23.50 4.33 -19.16
CA LEU A 136 -23.07 3.74 -20.42
C LEU A 136 -23.83 2.45 -20.75
N LEU A 137 -24.12 1.63 -19.75
CA LEU A 137 -24.91 0.42 -19.88
C LEU A 137 -26.33 0.77 -20.36
N GLN A 138 -26.99 1.72 -19.70
CA GLN A 138 -28.32 2.20 -20.10
C GLN A 138 -28.37 2.72 -21.55
N LEU A 139 -27.33 3.42 -22.00
CA LEU A 139 -27.23 3.88 -23.39
C LEU A 139 -27.07 2.72 -24.37
N LYS A 140 -26.25 1.72 -24.01
CA LYS A 140 -26.07 0.51 -24.81
C LYS A 140 -27.36 -0.29 -24.89
N ASP A 141 -28.08 -0.46 -23.79
CA ASP A 141 -29.37 -1.18 -23.75
C ASP A 141 -30.43 -0.51 -24.64
N LYS A 142 -30.55 0.82 -24.57
CA LYS A 142 -31.43 1.58 -25.49
C LYS A 142 -31.05 1.36 -26.96
N LYS A 143 -29.76 1.32 -27.26
CA LYS A 143 -29.28 1.10 -28.63
C LYS A 143 -29.57 -0.33 -29.11
N ILE A 144 -29.41 -1.32 -28.23
CA ILE A 144 -29.76 -2.72 -28.51
C ILE A 144 -31.25 -2.82 -28.83
N GLN A 145 -32.12 -2.30 -27.96
CA GLN A 145 -33.58 -2.31 -28.19
C GLN A 145 -33.98 -1.66 -29.52
N GLN A 146 -33.33 -0.54 -29.88
CA GLN A 146 -33.57 0.11 -31.16
C GLN A 146 -33.19 -0.79 -32.36
N LEU A 147 -32.04 -1.46 -32.28
CA LEU A 147 -31.56 -2.35 -33.34
C LEU A 147 -32.40 -3.63 -33.42
N GLU A 148 -32.81 -4.19 -32.29
CA GLU A 148 -33.73 -5.33 -32.20
C GLU A 148 -35.06 -5.00 -32.89
N LYS A 149 -35.63 -3.83 -32.60
CA LYS A 149 -36.86 -3.36 -33.26
C LYS A 149 -36.68 -3.22 -34.77
N GLN A 150 -35.57 -2.64 -35.23
CA GLN A 150 -35.28 -2.53 -36.67
C GLN A 150 -35.14 -3.89 -37.35
N LEU A 151 -34.56 -4.86 -36.65
CA LEU A 151 -34.42 -6.24 -37.13
C LEU A 151 -35.77 -6.94 -37.23
N GLU A 152 -36.64 -6.79 -36.22
CA GLU A 152 -38.02 -7.30 -36.25
C GLU A 152 -38.82 -6.70 -37.41
N GLU A 153 -38.76 -5.38 -37.59
CA GLU A 153 -39.42 -4.68 -38.70
C GLU A 153 -38.89 -5.12 -40.08
N SER A 154 -37.59 -5.41 -40.19
CA SER A 154 -37.00 -5.94 -41.42
C SER A 154 -37.45 -7.37 -41.68
N ASN A 155 -37.45 -8.24 -40.66
CA ASN A 155 -37.88 -9.64 -40.78
C ASN A 155 -39.38 -9.75 -41.10
N ALA A 156 -40.21 -8.85 -40.58
CA ALA A 156 -41.64 -8.81 -40.88
C ALA A 156 -41.98 -8.33 -42.31
N LYS A 157 -41.00 -7.75 -43.02
CA LYS A 157 -41.14 -7.30 -44.42
C LYS A 157 -40.74 -8.36 -45.45
N PHE A 158 -40.22 -9.51 -45.01
CA PHE A 158 -39.92 -10.69 -45.82
C PHE A 158 -40.90 -11.82 -45.49
#